data_AF-A0A954MLG1-F1
#
_entry.id   AF-A0A954MLG1-F1
#
_cell.length_a   1.000
_cell.length_b   1.000
_cell.length_c   1.000
_cell.angle_alpha   90.00
_cell.angle_beta   90.00
_cell.angle_gamma   90.00
#
_symmetry.space_group_name_H-M   'P 1'
#
loop_
_entity.id
_entity.type
_entity.pdbx_description
1 polymer ?
#
loop_
_entity_poly.entity_id
_entity_poly.type
_entity_poly.pdbx_seq_one_letter_code
_entity_poly.pdbx_strand_id
1 'polypeptide(L)'
;MRPLLITGFLLSCLGLVAPASAATPQRPITNPKFDPNAPQIGMFEAIAEDAIEAKLIPKSSLEGTLLLTNKGKEPLTVHVPEGFVGVPVSAQFGGAGGGLGGGGLGGGGLGGQQGGGQQQAVGGGLGGGGLGGGGLGGGGGFGGGGGGFFSIPAERTVALKMTSVCLEHGKSEPNPRVEYKVISVEEYTQDPILRKLIVMVGTGRLETGAAQAAAWNVASGMDWNALANKQYNRVAAADVPYFSRQQLVQAQAVVAAAEYAAKTETEQPAAETPRTSRTGR
;
A
#
# COMPACT_ATOMS: atom_id res chain seq x y z
N MET A 1 -27.93 34.61 78.67
CA MET A 1 -28.13 34.32 77.23
C MET A 1 -26.83 34.69 76.52
N ARG A 2 -26.11 33.71 75.95
CA ARG A 2 -24.80 33.86 75.29
C ARG A 2 -24.98 33.66 73.78
N PRO A 3 -24.41 34.50 72.89
CA PRO A 3 -24.39 34.20 71.46
C PRO A 3 -23.20 33.31 71.11
N LEU A 4 -23.46 32.34 70.25
CA LEU A 4 -22.54 31.31 69.75
C LEU A 4 -21.90 31.80 68.44
N LEU A 5 -20.57 31.80 68.37
CA LEU A 5 -19.79 32.06 67.16
C LEU A 5 -19.94 30.91 66.15
N ILE A 6 -20.21 31.24 64.88
CA ILE A 6 -20.15 30.30 63.75
C ILE A 6 -18.88 30.61 62.96
N THR A 7 -17.90 29.70 63.03
CA THR A 7 -16.66 29.74 62.24
C THR A 7 -16.88 28.98 60.93
N GLY A 8 -16.79 29.69 59.79
CA GLY A 8 -16.82 29.09 58.46
C GLY A 8 -15.48 28.46 58.08
N PHE A 9 -15.50 27.22 57.61
CA PHE A 9 -14.33 26.52 57.07
C PHE A 9 -14.49 26.42 55.54
N LEU A 10 -13.65 27.16 54.81
CA LEU A 10 -13.58 27.16 53.35
C LEU A 10 -12.54 26.12 52.91
N LEU A 11 -13.01 24.99 52.39
CA LEU A 11 -12.16 23.91 51.86
C LEU A 11 -11.84 24.21 50.38
N SER A 12 -10.62 24.67 50.12
CA SER A 12 -10.10 24.90 48.76
C SER A 12 -9.55 23.58 48.19
N CYS A 13 -10.25 22.99 47.22
CA CYS A 13 -9.75 21.86 46.43
C CYS A 13 -8.83 22.38 45.32
N LEU A 14 -7.52 22.30 45.54
CA LEU A 14 -6.52 22.46 44.49
C LEU A 14 -6.54 21.21 43.59
N GLY A 15 -7.19 21.29 42.44
CA GLY A 15 -7.11 20.27 41.39
C GLY A 15 -5.76 20.32 40.69
N LEU A 16 -4.97 19.27 40.82
CA LEU A 16 -3.70 19.09 40.11
C LEU A 16 -4.02 18.71 38.65
N VAL A 17 -3.95 19.66 37.73
CA VAL A 17 -4.02 19.38 36.29
C VAL A 17 -2.63 18.93 35.85
N ALA A 18 -2.47 17.62 35.59
CA ALA A 18 -1.25 17.11 34.97
C ALA A 18 -1.24 17.51 33.49
N PRO A 19 -0.15 18.10 32.96
CA PRO A 19 -0.05 18.40 31.54
C PRO A 19 0.06 17.09 30.76
N ALA A 20 -0.82 16.90 29.78
CA ALA A 20 -0.66 15.88 28.76
C ALA A 20 0.63 16.18 27.98
N SER A 21 1.68 15.40 28.23
CA SER A 21 2.94 15.51 27.49
C SER A 21 2.68 15.10 26.05
N ALA A 22 2.58 16.08 25.16
CA ALA A 22 2.55 15.84 23.72
C ALA A 22 3.89 15.21 23.33
N ALA A 23 3.87 13.92 23.00
CA ALA A 23 5.06 13.21 22.53
C ALA A 23 5.66 13.94 21.33
N THR A 24 6.94 14.30 21.42
CA THR A 24 7.68 14.92 20.32
C THR A 24 7.62 14.00 19.09
N PRO A 25 7.23 14.49 17.90
CA PRO A 25 7.14 13.66 16.71
C PRO A 25 8.53 13.09 16.36
N GLN A 26 8.70 11.79 16.57
CA GLN A 26 9.94 11.11 16.26
C GLN A 26 10.06 10.85 14.76
N ARG A 27 11.26 11.04 14.21
CA ARG A 27 11.51 10.78 12.78
C ARG A 27 11.30 9.28 12.47
N PRO A 28 10.60 8.95 11.37
CA PRO A 28 10.46 7.57 10.93
C PRO A 28 11.81 6.90 10.63
N ILE A 29 11.90 5.61 10.94
CA ILE A 29 13.06 4.77 10.68
C ILE A 29 12.99 4.31 9.21
N THR A 30 14.03 4.57 8.43
CA THR A 30 14.07 4.22 6.98
C THR A 30 14.85 2.94 6.67
N ASN A 31 15.56 2.39 7.64
CA ASN A 31 16.31 1.13 7.52
C ASN A 31 16.08 0.29 8.78
N PRO A 32 14.88 -0.30 8.94
CA PRO A 32 14.55 -1.10 10.10
C PRO A 32 15.40 -2.39 10.10
N LYS A 33 15.70 -2.88 11.30
CA LYS A 33 16.46 -4.13 11.48
C LYS A 33 15.49 -5.25 11.84
N PHE A 34 15.90 -6.48 11.55
CA PHE A 34 15.19 -7.67 12.00
C PHE A 34 15.66 -8.07 13.40
N ASP A 35 14.72 -8.24 14.33
CA ASP A 35 14.89 -8.83 15.64
C ASP A 35 14.20 -10.21 15.67
N PRO A 36 14.97 -11.31 15.73
CA PRO A 36 14.39 -12.66 15.77
C PRO A 36 13.64 -12.98 17.07
N ASN A 37 13.88 -12.22 18.15
CA ASN A 37 13.27 -12.50 19.46
C ASN A 37 11.96 -11.75 19.69
N ALA A 38 11.66 -10.76 18.85
CA ALA A 38 10.40 -10.03 18.91
C ALA A 38 9.24 -10.89 18.34
N PRO A 39 8.00 -10.74 18.86
CA PRO A 39 6.83 -11.38 18.29
C PRO A 39 6.70 -11.07 16.79
N GLN A 40 6.34 -12.08 16.00
CA GLN A 40 6.23 -11.98 14.55
C GLN A 40 4.77 -12.06 14.12
N ILE A 41 4.35 -11.16 13.23
CA ILE A 41 2.97 -11.07 12.76
C ILE A 41 2.91 -10.59 11.31
N GLY A 42 1.91 -11.05 10.55
CA GLY A 42 1.65 -10.54 9.20
C GLY A 42 1.16 -9.09 9.23
N MET A 43 1.57 -8.25 8.26
CA MET A 43 1.18 -6.84 8.23
C MET A 43 -0.34 -6.64 8.30
N PHE A 44 -1.11 -7.38 7.51
CA PHE A 44 -2.58 -7.24 7.51
C PHE A 44 -3.25 -7.76 8.77
N GLU A 45 -2.68 -8.81 9.38
CA GLU A 45 -3.14 -9.32 10.68
C GLU A 45 -2.88 -8.28 11.78
N ALA A 46 -1.68 -7.70 11.80
CA ALA A 46 -1.33 -6.63 12.74
C ALA A 46 -2.18 -5.37 12.58
N ILE A 47 -2.62 -5.05 11.35
CA ILE A 47 -3.59 -3.96 11.10
C ILE A 47 -4.96 -4.33 11.67
N ALA A 48 -5.42 -5.57 11.44
CA ALA A 48 -6.72 -6.03 11.92
C ALA A 48 -6.81 -6.10 13.46
N GLU A 49 -5.71 -6.47 14.13
CA GLU A 49 -5.60 -6.50 15.59
C GLU A 49 -5.32 -5.11 16.22
N ASP A 50 -5.25 -4.05 15.42
CA ASP A 50 -4.85 -2.70 15.83
C ASP A 50 -3.47 -2.67 16.52
N ALA A 51 -2.59 -3.63 16.23
CA ALA A 51 -1.22 -3.67 16.74
C ALA A 51 -0.31 -2.65 16.03
N ILE A 52 -0.60 -2.38 14.76
CA ILE A 52 0.08 -1.34 13.96
C ILE A 52 -0.90 -0.41 13.26
N GLU A 53 -0.50 0.83 13.03
CA GLU A 53 -1.11 1.72 12.05
C GLU A 53 -0.36 1.63 10.73
N ALA A 54 -1.06 1.45 9.61
CA ALA A 54 -0.49 1.47 8.28
C ALA A 54 -1.05 2.63 7.47
N LYS A 55 -0.17 3.53 7.03
CA LYS A 55 -0.54 4.69 6.21
C LYS A 55 0.28 4.72 4.94
N LEU A 56 -0.39 4.69 3.79
CA LEU A 56 0.26 4.88 2.50
C LEU A 56 0.19 6.36 2.10
N ILE A 57 1.35 6.92 1.78
CA ILE A 57 1.48 8.27 1.23
C ILE A 57 2.00 8.13 -0.21
N PRO A 58 1.13 8.10 -1.22
CA PRO A 58 1.59 8.08 -2.60
C PRO A 58 2.24 9.40 -2.96
N LYS A 59 3.37 9.35 -3.67
CA LYS A 59 4.01 10.54 -4.23
C LYS A 59 3.60 10.74 -5.68
N SER A 60 3.45 9.64 -6.41
CA SER A 60 2.92 9.57 -7.78
C SER A 60 2.37 8.15 -8.02
N SER A 61 1.97 7.88 -9.26
CA SER A 61 1.63 6.54 -9.75
C SER A 61 2.75 5.52 -9.52
N LEU A 62 4.00 5.96 -9.50
CA LEU A 62 5.18 5.11 -9.59
C LEU A 62 5.82 4.79 -8.25
N GLU A 63 5.63 5.67 -7.27
CA GLU A 63 6.27 5.55 -5.97
C GLU A 63 5.43 6.15 -4.85
N GLY A 64 5.61 5.58 -3.66
CA GLY A 64 5.00 6.06 -2.43
C GLY A 64 5.82 5.66 -1.21
N THR A 65 5.36 6.10 -0.04
CA THR A 65 5.93 5.71 1.24
C THR A 65 4.85 5.03 2.08
N LEU A 66 5.09 3.78 2.46
CA LEU A 66 4.32 3.08 3.46
C LEU A 66 4.90 3.39 4.84
N LEU A 67 4.08 4.01 5.70
CA LEU A 67 4.40 4.24 7.10
C LEU A 67 3.73 3.15 7.94
N LEU A 68 4.53 2.42 8.71
CA LEU A 68 4.02 1.47 9.69
C LEU A 68 4.41 1.94 11.09
N THR A 69 3.42 2.18 11.94
CA THR A 69 3.62 2.62 13.33
C THR A 69 3.23 1.50 14.27
N ASN A 70 4.18 1.05 15.10
CA ASN A 70 3.89 0.11 16.18
C ASN A 70 3.17 0.86 17.31
N LYS A 71 1.95 0.43 17.66
CA LYS A 71 1.15 1.02 18.73
C LYS A 71 1.44 0.41 20.12
N GLY A 72 2.17 -0.70 20.14
CA GLY A 72 2.56 -1.42 21.35
C GLY A 72 3.79 -0.83 22.06
N LYS A 73 4.01 -1.33 23.27
CA LYS A 73 5.14 -0.95 24.15
C LYS A 73 6.35 -1.86 24.02
N GLU A 74 6.26 -2.89 23.18
CA GLU A 74 7.33 -3.83 22.89
C GLU A 74 7.65 -3.84 21.39
N PRO A 75 8.89 -4.17 20.98
CA PRO A 75 9.23 -4.36 19.58
C PRO A 75 8.34 -5.41 18.91
N LEU A 76 7.94 -5.15 17.66
CA LEU A 76 7.11 -6.05 16.88
C LEU A 76 7.75 -6.30 15.51
N THR A 77 7.94 -7.56 15.15
CA THR A 77 8.43 -7.97 13.84
C THR A 77 7.26 -8.18 12.89
N VAL A 78 7.25 -7.43 11.79
CA VAL A 78 6.15 -7.42 10.81
C VAL A 78 6.62 -8.04 9.51
N HIS A 79 5.79 -8.91 8.92
CA HIS A 79 5.95 -9.42 7.56
C HIS A 79 5.10 -8.62 6.59
N VAL A 80 5.75 -7.84 5.72
CA VAL A 80 5.05 -7.13 4.63
C VAL A 80 4.99 -8.05 3.40
N PRO A 81 3.80 -8.24 2.79
CA PRO A 81 3.64 -9.08 1.61
C PRO A 81 4.39 -8.50 0.40
N GLU A 82 4.69 -9.36 -0.57
CA GLU A 82 5.38 -8.99 -1.81
C GLU A 82 4.59 -7.98 -2.66
N GLY A 83 3.26 -8.00 -2.55
CA GLY A 83 2.36 -7.05 -3.20
C GLY A 83 1.20 -6.66 -2.28
N PHE A 84 0.75 -5.42 -2.43
CA PHE A 84 -0.42 -4.85 -1.77
C PHE A 84 -1.01 -3.73 -2.63
N VAL A 85 -2.21 -3.28 -2.28
CA VAL A 85 -2.90 -2.21 -3.00
C VAL A 85 -3.22 -1.06 -2.06
N GLY A 86 -2.89 0.16 -2.49
CA GLY A 86 -3.39 1.38 -1.88
C GLY A 86 -4.69 1.79 -2.55
N VAL A 87 -5.77 1.95 -1.79
CA VAL A 87 -7.02 2.51 -2.31
C VAL A 87 -7.36 3.82 -1.58
N PRO A 88 -7.82 4.86 -2.28
CA PRO A 88 -8.14 6.14 -1.65
C PRO A 88 -9.36 6.00 -0.74
N VAL A 89 -9.25 6.49 0.51
CA VAL A 89 -10.33 6.37 1.52
C VAL A 89 -11.62 7.05 1.05
N SER A 90 -11.50 8.18 0.35
CA SER A 90 -12.64 8.89 -0.24
C SER A 90 -13.38 8.09 -1.33
N ALA A 91 -12.72 7.13 -1.98
CA ALA A 91 -13.36 6.28 -2.99
C ALA A 91 -14.25 5.19 -2.37
N GLN A 92 -13.99 4.78 -1.13
CA GLN A 92 -14.88 3.86 -0.41
C GLN A 92 -16.17 4.56 0.01
N PHE A 93 -16.10 5.82 0.45
CA PHE A 93 -17.29 6.61 0.78
C PHE A 93 -18.09 7.06 -0.45
N GLY A 94 -17.46 7.11 -1.63
CA GLY A 94 -18.14 7.42 -2.90
C GLY A 94 -18.55 6.20 -3.74
N GLY A 95 -18.12 4.98 -3.39
CA GLY A 95 -18.30 3.77 -4.21
C GLY A 95 -19.01 2.60 -3.52
N ALA A 96 -19.13 2.60 -2.19
CA ALA A 96 -19.76 1.53 -1.41
C ALA A 96 -21.00 2.00 -0.63
N GLY A 97 -21.70 3.01 -1.13
CA GLY A 97 -22.88 3.63 -0.50
C GLY A 97 -23.90 4.22 -1.47
N GLY A 98 -24.02 3.66 -2.68
CA GLY A 98 -24.92 4.15 -3.73
C GLY A 98 -26.18 3.28 -3.94
N GLY A 99 -26.66 2.61 -2.90
CA GLY A 99 -27.99 2.01 -2.88
C GLY A 99 -29.01 3.04 -2.38
N LEU A 100 -29.95 3.40 -3.25
CA LEU A 100 -31.23 4.07 -2.93
C LEU A 100 -31.16 5.54 -2.48
N GLY A 101 -31.34 6.44 -3.44
CA GLY A 101 -32.07 7.70 -3.21
C GLY A 101 -31.42 8.95 -3.78
N GLY A 102 -32.13 9.61 -4.70
CA GLY A 102 -31.89 11.02 -5.01
C GLY A 102 -31.86 11.33 -6.50
N GLY A 103 -33.03 11.48 -7.10
CA GLY A 103 -33.16 12.00 -8.46
C GLY A 103 -32.53 13.38 -8.60
N GLY A 104 -31.81 13.58 -9.69
CA GLY A 104 -31.26 14.86 -10.11
C GLY A 104 -31.20 14.91 -11.63
N LEU A 105 -32.32 15.29 -12.24
CA LEU A 105 -32.42 15.66 -13.64
C LEU A 105 -31.46 16.83 -13.91
N GLY A 106 -30.53 16.67 -14.87
CA GLY A 106 -29.70 17.80 -15.30
C GLY A 106 -28.63 17.47 -16.34
N GLY A 107 -28.99 17.61 -17.62
CA GLY A 107 -28.08 18.11 -18.66
C GLY A 107 -27.32 17.07 -19.49
N GLY A 108 -27.75 16.89 -20.75
CA GLY A 108 -27.05 16.09 -21.75
C GLY A 108 -25.70 16.68 -22.19
N GLY A 109 -24.79 15.77 -22.55
CA GLY A 109 -23.54 16.04 -23.25
C GLY A 109 -22.95 14.72 -23.77
N LEU A 110 -23.03 14.52 -25.08
CA LEU A 110 -22.49 13.37 -25.80
C LEU A 110 -20.96 13.42 -25.83
N GLY A 111 -20.29 12.38 -25.32
CA GLY A 111 -18.89 12.08 -25.62
C GLY A 111 -17.96 11.89 -24.40
N GLY A 112 -17.78 10.63 -23.99
CA GLY A 112 -16.56 10.11 -23.34
C GLY A 112 -15.91 10.94 -22.23
N GLN A 113 -16.59 11.16 -21.10
CA GLN A 113 -15.94 11.67 -19.89
C GLN A 113 -15.87 10.58 -18.81
N GLN A 114 -14.81 9.78 -18.86
CA GLN A 114 -14.48 8.84 -17.80
C GLN A 114 -13.67 9.57 -16.71
N GLY A 115 -14.29 9.81 -15.55
CA GLY A 115 -13.60 9.81 -14.25
C GLY A 115 -12.68 10.97 -13.85
N GLY A 116 -12.79 12.16 -14.44
CA GLY A 116 -11.81 13.27 -14.30
C GLY A 116 -11.63 13.95 -12.92
N GLY A 117 -12.10 13.37 -11.81
CA GLY A 117 -11.89 13.93 -10.47
C GLY A 117 -11.73 12.90 -9.34
N GLN A 118 -11.80 11.61 -9.67
CA GLN A 118 -11.66 10.54 -8.68
C GLN A 118 -10.20 10.07 -8.63
N GLN A 119 -9.70 9.93 -7.40
CA GLN A 119 -8.38 9.35 -7.11
C GLN A 119 -8.41 7.85 -7.44
N GLN A 120 -7.29 7.32 -7.94
CA GLN A 120 -7.19 5.91 -8.34
C GLN A 120 -6.46 5.03 -7.34
N ALA A 121 -6.77 3.74 -7.37
CA ALA A 121 -5.96 2.75 -6.69
C ALA A 121 -4.55 2.63 -7.29
N VAL A 122 -3.57 2.33 -6.43
CA VAL A 122 -2.19 2.02 -6.80
C VAL A 122 -1.83 0.61 -6.33
N GLY A 123 -1.21 -0.18 -7.21
CA GLY A 123 -0.78 -1.55 -6.91
C GLY A 123 0.73 -1.68 -6.97
N GLY A 124 1.33 -2.36 -5.99
CA GLY A 124 2.76 -2.61 -5.98
C GLY A 124 3.26 -3.16 -4.64
N GLY A 125 4.49 -2.85 -4.28
CA GLY A 125 5.19 -3.48 -3.15
C GLY A 125 6.48 -2.76 -2.78
N LEU A 126 7.21 -3.29 -1.79
CA LEU A 126 8.32 -2.59 -1.15
C LEU A 126 9.64 -2.51 -1.93
N GLY A 127 9.67 -2.93 -3.19
CA GLY A 127 10.88 -2.92 -4.02
C GLY A 127 11.91 -3.93 -3.53
N GLY A 128 12.32 -4.86 -4.38
CA GLY A 128 13.27 -5.95 -4.09
C GLY A 128 14.72 -5.52 -3.82
N GLY A 129 14.96 -4.26 -3.45
CA GLY A 129 16.25 -3.70 -3.01
C GLY A 129 16.16 -2.89 -1.71
N GLY A 130 15.02 -2.89 -1.00
CA GLY A 130 14.70 -1.88 0.01
C GLY A 130 14.88 -2.25 1.49
N LEU A 131 15.19 -3.50 1.84
CA LEU A 131 15.27 -3.94 3.25
C LEU A 131 16.51 -4.79 3.57
N GLY A 132 17.57 -4.70 2.75
CA GLY A 132 18.77 -5.50 2.99
C GLY A 132 19.92 -5.39 1.98
N GLY A 133 20.10 -4.24 1.30
CA GLY A 133 21.33 -4.05 0.50
C GLY A 133 21.20 -2.98 -0.57
N GLY A 134 22.10 -2.00 -0.55
CA GLY A 134 22.21 -1.03 -1.66
C GLY A 134 22.82 0.34 -1.35
N GLY A 135 23.64 0.48 -0.30
CA GLY A 135 24.64 1.54 -0.27
C GLY A 135 25.85 1.11 -1.11
N LEU A 136 26.25 1.92 -2.09
CA LEU A 136 27.49 1.79 -2.85
C LEU A 136 28.72 2.07 -1.95
N GLY A 137 28.96 1.20 -0.98
CA GLY A 137 30.12 1.28 -0.11
C GLY A 137 29.96 0.45 1.16
N GLY A 138 30.84 -0.53 1.33
CA GLY A 138 31.03 -1.22 2.61
C GLY A 138 30.79 -2.71 2.52
N GLY A 139 31.88 -3.48 2.50
CA GLY A 139 31.84 -4.93 2.46
C GLY A 139 31.47 -5.58 3.80
N GLY A 140 31.30 -6.89 3.73
CA GLY A 140 31.36 -7.81 4.85
C GLY A 140 30.06 -7.96 5.64
N GLY A 141 29.45 -9.14 5.54
CA GLY A 141 28.47 -9.61 6.53
C GLY A 141 27.32 -10.39 5.92
N PHE A 142 27.42 -11.72 5.95
CA PHE A 142 26.23 -12.57 6.00
C PHE A 142 25.42 -12.20 7.25
N GLY A 143 24.20 -11.70 7.08
CA GLY A 143 23.21 -11.45 8.14
C GLY A 143 22.42 -10.15 7.89
N GLY A 144 21.10 -10.13 7.76
CA GLY A 144 20.07 -11.16 7.88
C GLY A 144 18.71 -10.56 7.50
N GLY A 145 17.72 -11.41 7.28
CA GLY A 145 16.32 -11.03 7.01
C GLY A 145 15.92 -11.03 5.53
N GLY A 146 15.89 -12.22 4.91
CA GLY A 146 15.23 -12.41 3.62
C GLY A 146 13.71 -12.29 3.75
N GLY A 147 13.08 -11.58 2.80
CA GLY A 147 11.64 -11.61 2.55
C GLY A 147 10.80 -10.77 3.51
N GLY A 148 10.64 -9.47 3.27
CA GLY A 148 9.56 -8.66 3.86
C GLY A 148 9.53 -8.50 5.40
N PHE A 149 10.43 -9.12 6.16
CA PHE A 149 10.48 -9.07 7.62
C PHE A 149 11.38 -7.94 8.13
N PHE A 150 10.86 -7.16 9.08
CA PHE A 150 11.65 -6.22 9.88
C PHE A 150 10.92 -5.90 11.17
N SER A 151 11.65 -5.36 12.15
CA SER A 151 11.09 -5.00 13.45
C SER A 151 10.87 -3.50 13.56
N ILE A 152 9.70 -3.16 14.09
CA ILE A 152 9.30 -1.81 14.45
C ILE A 152 9.44 -1.70 15.97
N PRO A 153 10.35 -0.88 16.51
CA PRO A 153 10.45 -0.69 17.95
C PRO A 153 9.14 -0.13 18.52
N ALA A 154 8.94 -0.33 19.83
CA ALA A 154 7.79 0.18 20.57
C ALA A 154 7.52 1.66 20.27
N GLU A 155 6.28 2.00 19.95
CA GLU A 155 5.82 3.38 19.70
C GLU A 155 6.60 4.12 18.59
N ARG A 156 7.24 3.38 17.67
CA ARG A 156 7.99 3.95 16.54
C ARG A 156 7.30 3.74 15.21
N THR A 157 7.63 4.63 14.28
CA THR A 157 7.23 4.53 12.88
C THR A 157 8.41 4.10 12.02
N VAL A 158 8.19 3.15 11.12
CA VAL A 158 9.08 2.80 10.02
C VAL A 158 8.51 3.36 8.71
N ALA A 159 9.37 3.88 7.85
CA ALA A 159 9.02 4.39 6.53
C ALA A 159 9.67 3.54 5.44
N LEU A 160 8.84 2.88 4.64
CA LEU A 160 9.24 1.93 3.61
C LEU A 160 8.87 2.52 2.25
N LYS A 161 9.81 2.47 1.30
CA LYS A 161 9.53 2.91 -0.07
C LYS A 161 8.71 1.84 -0.80
N MET A 162 7.67 2.29 -1.49
CA MET A 162 6.85 1.45 -2.36
C MET A 162 7.15 1.83 -3.81
N THR A 163 7.30 0.82 -4.67
CA THR A 163 7.16 0.97 -6.11
C THR A 163 5.75 0.54 -6.50
N SER A 164 5.09 1.32 -7.35
CA SER A 164 3.69 1.10 -7.70
C SER A 164 3.40 1.43 -9.15
N VAL A 165 2.17 1.14 -9.56
CA VAL A 165 1.55 1.62 -10.79
C VAL A 165 0.10 2.01 -10.51
N CYS A 166 -0.44 2.87 -11.36
CA CYS A 166 -1.85 3.20 -11.40
C CYS A 166 -2.68 2.04 -11.96
N LEU A 167 -3.77 1.67 -11.28
CA LEU A 167 -4.59 0.53 -11.68
C LEU A 167 -5.81 0.93 -12.52
N GLU A 168 -6.13 2.23 -12.61
CA GLU A 168 -7.37 2.71 -13.22
C GLU A 168 -7.09 3.83 -14.22
N HIS A 169 -7.08 3.52 -15.51
CA HIS A 169 -6.86 4.54 -16.53
C HIS A 169 -7.94 5.65 -16.48
N GLY A 170 -7.51 6.88 -16.75
CA GLY A 170 -8.39 8.06 -16.84
C GLY A 170 -8.69 8.74 -15.51
N LYS A 171 -8.39 8.10 -14.38
CA LYS A 171 -8.49 8.71 -13.05
C LYS A 171 -7.29 9.61 -12.72
N SER A 172 -7.47 10.46 -11.71
CA SER A 172 -6.45 11.44 -11.31
C SER A 172 -5.19 10.76 -10.78
N GLU A 173 -4.04 11.37 -11.05
CA GLU A 173 -2.75 10.93 -10.52
C GLU A 173 -2.78 10.93 -8.97
N PRO A 174 -2.36 9.84 -8.32
CA PRO A 174 -2.29 9.77 -6.87
C PRO A 174 -1.25 10.77 -6.36
N ASN A 175 -1.55 11.41 -5.22
CA ASN A 175 -0.69 12.45 -4.66
C ASN A 175 -0.74 12.47 -3.12
N PRO A 176 0.28 13.08 -2.45
CA PRO A 176 0.43 12.97 -1.00
C PRO A 176 -0.69 13.58 -0.15
N ARG A 177 -1.59 14.38 -0.74
CA ARG A 177 -2.67 15.05 -0.01
C ARG A 177 -3.89 14.16 0.18
N VAL A 178 -3.94 13.03 -0.50
CA VAL A 178 -5.07 12.10 -0.47
C VAL A 178 -4.71 10.95 0.45
N GLU A 179 -5.66 10.57 1.30
CA GLU A 179 -5.49 9.47 2.22
C GLU A 179 -5.78 8.13 1.54
N TYR A 180 -4.88 7.17 1.74
CA TYR A 180 -4.98 5.82 1.18
C TYR A 180 -4.97 4.80 2.30
N LYS A 181 -5.91 3.86 2.25
CA LYS A 181 -5.85 2.62 3.03
C LYS A 181 -5.08 1.56 2.24
N VAL A 182 -4.37 0.70 2.95
CA VAL A 182 -3.67 -0.44 2.35
C VAL A 182 -4.52 -1.68 2.54
N ILE A 183 -4.74 -2.42 1.45
CA ILE A 183 -5.49 -3.68 1.43
C ILE A 183 -4.68 -4.77 0.73
N SER A 184 -5.07 -6.02 0.93
CA SER A 184 -4.45 -7.14 0.22
C SER A 184 -4.79 -7.10 -1.27
N VAL A 185 -3.95 -7.75 -2.07
CA VAL A 185 -4.18 -7.87 -3.51
C VAL A 185 -5.46 -8.68 -3.78
N GLU A 186 -5.73 -9.67 -2.94
CA GLU A 186 -6.90 -10.54 -2.99
C GLU A 186 -8.20 -9.81 -2.65
N GLU A 187 -8.17 -8.86 -1.72
CA GLU A 187 -9.31 -7.99 -1.41
C GLU A 187 -9.62 -7.06 -2.59
N TYR A 188 -8.58 -6.60 -3.30
CA TYR A 188 -8.76 -5.69 -4.42
C TYR A 188 -9.27 -6.36 -5.70
N THR A 189 -8.72 -7.52 -6.08
CA THR A 189 -9.05 -8.17 -7.36
C THR A 189 -9.12 -9.69 -7.27
N GLN A 190 -10.00 -10.27 -8.08
CA GLN A 190 -10.12 -11.71 -8.31
C GLN A 190 -9.37 -12.20 -9.55
N ASP A 191 -8.92 -11.29 -10.42
CA ASP A 191 -8.16 -11.66 -11.63
C ASP A 191 -6.74 -12.13 -11.25
N PRO A 192 -6.43 -13.42 -11.41
CA PRO A 192 -5.13 -13.97 -11.00
C PRO A 192 -3.96 -13.37 -11.79
N ILE A 193 -4.20 -12.91 -13.03
CA ILE A 193 -3.17 -12.26 -13.85
C ILE A 193 -2.81 -10.92 -13.21
N LEU A 194 -3.81 -10.11 -12.86
CA LEU A 194 -3.60 -8.84 -12.19
C LEU A 194 -2.90 -9.02 -10.83
N ARG A 195 -3.23 -10.07 -10.07
CA ARG A 195 -2.55 -10.37 -8.80
C ARG A 195 -1.05 -10.58 -9.01
N LYS A 196 -0.66 -11.43 -9.96
CA LYS A 196 0.76 -11.68 -10.28
C LYS A 196 1.45 -10.44 -10.81
N LEU A 197 0.76 -9.65 -11.63
CA LEU A 197 1.30 -8.40 -12.15
C LEU A 197 1.61 -7.39 -11.03
N ILE A 198 0.72 -7.22 -10.05
CA ILE A 198 0.93 -6.32 -8.91
C ILE A 198 2.17 -6.76 -8.09
N VAL A 199 2.33 -8.06 -7.84
CA VAL A 199 3.52 -8.59 -7.16
C VAL A 199 4.78 -8.32 -7.97
N MET A 200 4.77 -8.56 -9.29
CA MET A 200 5.91 -8.27 -10.16
C MET A 200 6.29 -6.78 -10.16
N VAL A 201 5.31 -5.88 -10.18
CA VAL A 201 5.55 -4.43 -10.01
C VAL A 201 6.20 -4.14 -8.67
N GLY A 202 5.72 -4.78 -7.60
CA GLY A 202 6.25 -4.63 -6.25
C GLY A 202 7.70 -5.04 -6.07
N THR A 203 8.26 -5.83 -7.00
CA THR A 203 9.70 -6.12 -7.02
C THR A 203 10.57 -4.90 -7.36
N GLY A 204 10.01 -3.86 -7.95
CA GLY A 204 10.75 -2.67 -8.39
C GLY A 204 11.78 -2.93 -9.51
N ARG A 205 11.68 -4.07 -10.21
CA ARG A 205 12.62 -4.46 -11.28
C ARG A 205 12.12 -4.16 -12.69
N LEU A 206 10.84 -3.81 -12.84
CA LEU A 206 10.23 -3.52 -14.12
C LEU A 206 10.54 -2.09 -14.56
N GLU A 207 10.69 -1.89 -15.87
CA GLU A 207 10.71 -0.54 -16.43
C GLU A 207 9.35 0.13 -16.20
N THR A 208 9.38 1.37 -15.71
CA THR A 208 8.22 2.11 -15.23
C THR A 208 7.10 2.23 -16.26
N GLY A 209 7.41 2.61 -17.49
CA GLY A 209 6.42 2.75 -18.56
C GLY A 209 5.81 1.41 -18.95
N ALA A 210 6.62 0.37 -19.05
CA ALA A 210 6.20 -0.99 -19.33
C ALA A 210 5.28 -1.54 -18.23
N ALA A 211 5.62 -1.31 -16.96
CA ALA A 211 4.81 -1.68 -15.81
C ALA A 211 3.43 -0.98 -15.85
N GLN A 212 3.40 0.33 -16.10
CA GLN A 212 2.15 1.10 -16.17
C GLN A 212 1.28 0.67 -17.37
N ALA A 213 1.89 0.42 -18.54
CA ALA A 213 1.18 -0.07 -19.71
C ALA A 213 0.61 -1.47 -19.50
N ALA A 214 1.39 -2.38 -18.90
CA ALA A 214 0.94 -3.73 -18.56
C ALA A 214 -0.22 -3.70 -17.57
N ALA A 215 -0.13 -2.84 -16.53
CA ALA A 215 -1.20 -2.67 -15.55
C ALA A 215 -2.50 -2.17 -16.19
N TRP A 216 -2.44 -1.16 -17.06
CA TRP A 216 -3.65 -0.68 -17.77
C TRP A 216 -4.19 -1.66 -18.79
N ASN A 217 -3.35 -2.49 -19.41
CA ASN A 217 -3.82 -3.56 -20.29
C ASN A 217 -4.68 -4.57 -19.52
N VAL A 218 -4.19 -5.04 -18.38
CA VAL A 218 -4.87 -6.06 -17.57
C VAL A 218 -6.01 -5.48 -16.73
N ALA A 219 -5.74 -4.44 -15.94
CA ALA A 219 -6.71 -3.89 -14.98
C ALA A 219 -7.80 -3.01 -15.61
N SER A 220 -7.47 -2.28 -16.69
CA SER A 220 -8.40 -1.37 -17.36
C SER A 220 -8.88 -1.88 -18.73
N GLY A 221 -8.42 -3.06 -19.17
CA GLY A 221 -8.80 -3.66 -20.45
C GLY A 221 -8.33 -2.88 -21.69
N MET A 222 -7.33 -2.01 -21.56
CA MET A 222 -6.82 -1.24 -22.69
C MET A 222 -6.04 -2.15 -23.66
N ASP A 223 -6.51 -2.30 -24.89
CA ASP A 223 -5.75 -3.07 -25.87
C ASP A 223 -4.41 -2.39 -26.26
N TRP A 224 -3.52 -3.16 -26.87
CA TRP A 224 -2.19 -2.68 -27.25
C TRP A 224 -2.22 -1.55 -28.29
N ASN A 225 -3.26 -1.49 -29.13
CA ASN A 225 -3.42 -0.40 -30.10
C ASN A 225 -3.82 0.90 -29.40
N ALA A 226 -4.71 0.83 -28.41
CA ALA A 226 -5.10 1.96 -27.58
C ALA A 226 -3.90 2.48 -26.75
N LEU A 227 -3.10 1.58 -26.19
CA LEU A 227 -1.87 1.94 -25.47
C LEU A 227 -0.81 2.56 -26.41
N ALA A 228 -0.65 2.02 -27.62
CA ALA A 228 0.30 2.53 -28.62
C ALA A 228 -0.08 3.93 -29.14
N ASN A 229 -1.37 4.21 -29.26
CA ASN A 229 -1.88 5.51 -29.70
C ASN A 229 -2.10 6.50 -28.55
N LYS A 230 -1.85 6.11 -27.30
CA LYS A 230 -1.98 7.01 -26.16
C LYS A 230 -0.91 8.09 -26.22
N GLN A 231 -1.32 9.35 -26.05
CA GLN A 231 -0.44 10.51 -26.11
C GLN A 231 -0.64 11.44 -24.91
N TYR A 232 0.40 12.21 -24.58
CA TYR A 232 0.26 13.37 -23.70
C TYR A 232 -0.25 14.56 -24.50
N ASN A 233 -1.41 15.09 -24.13
CA ASN A 233 -1.92 16.33 -24.68
C ASN A 233 -1.06 17.50 -24.15
N ARG A 234 -0.25 18.10 -25.02
CA ARG A 234 0.66 19.19 -24.64
C ARG A 234 0.14 20.53 -25.12
N VAL A 235 0.02 21.49 -24.20
CA VAL A 235 -0.34 22.86 -24.56
C VAL A 235 0.81 23.49 -25.34
N ALA A 236 0.51 24.00 -26.53
CA ALA A 236 1.46 24.70 -27.41
C ALA A 236 2.68 23.87 -27.87
N ALA A 237 2.59 22.54 -27.87
CA ALA A 237 3.61 21.66 -28.44
C ALA A 237 2.95 20.44 -29.11
N ALA A 238 3.68 19.74 -29.98
CA ALA A 238 3.19 18.49 -30.55
C ALA A 238 3.01 17.44 -29.44
N ASP A 239 1.91 16.70 -29.54
CA ASP A 239 1.65 15.57 -28.67
C ASP A 239 2.74 14.51 -28.84
N VAL A 240 3.14 13.91 -27.73
CA VAL A 240 4.13 12.84 -27.72
C VAL A 240 3.49 11.54 -27.23
N PRO A 241 3.94 10.38 -27.73
CA PRO A 241 3.48 9.10 -27.21
C PRO A 241 3.66 9.00 -25.70
N TYR A 242 2.66 8.41 -25.04
CA TYR A 242 2.72 8.13 -23.62
C TYR A 242 3.74 7.02 -23.34
N PHE A 243 3.82 6.04 -24.23
CA PHE A 243 4.74 4.91 -24.17
C PHE A 243 5.58 4.82 -25.44
N SER A 244 6.86 4.47 -25.30
CA SER A 244 7.70 4.11 -26.45
C SER A 244 7.38 2.70 -26.95
N ARG A 245 7.75 2.40 -28.20
CA ARG A 245 7.60 1.04 -28.75
C ARG A 245 8.31 -0.02 -27.90
N GLN A 246 9.50 0.31 -27.38
CA GLN A 246 10.25 -0.60 -26.53
C GLN A 246 9.51 -0.89 -25.21
N GLN A 247 8.91 0.14 -24.60
CA GLN A 247 8.12 -0.02 -23.38
C GLN A 247 6.89 -0.90 -23.62
N LEU A 248 6.22 -0.76 -24.77
CA LEU A 248 5.06 -1.58 -25.12
C LEU A 248 5.44 -3.06 -25.34
N VAL A 249 6.57 -3.33 -26.00
CA VAL A 249 7.08 -4.72 -26.16
C VAL A 249 7.44 -5.33 -24.80
N GLN A 250 8.06 -4.55 -23.91
CA GLN A 250 8.35 -5.01 -22.55
C GLN A 250 7.07 -5.23 -21.75
N ALA A 251 6.07 -4.36 -21.88
CA ALA A 251 4.78 -4.52 -21.23
C ALA A 251 4.08 -5.82 -21.66
N GLN A 252 4.10 -6.15 -22.96
CA GLN A 252 3.58 -7.42 -23.48
C GLN A 252 4.28 -8.62 -22.86
N ALA A 253 5.61 -8.58 -22.72
CA ALA A 253 6.38 -9.64 -22.07
C ALA A 253 6.03 -9.77 -20.58
N VAL A 254 5.80 -8.66 -19.87
CA VAL A 254 5.35 -8.66 -18.46
C VAL A 254 3.97 -9.29 -18.33
N VAL A 255 3.00 -8.93 -19.19
CA VAL A 255 1.66 -9.53 -19.17
C VAL A 255 1.74 -11.03 -19.44
N ALA A 256 2.51 -11.47 -20.44
CA ALA A 256 2.71 -12.88 -20.73
C ALA A 256 3.33 -13.65 -19.55
N ALA A 257 4.28 -13.05 -18.83
CA ALA A 257 4.86 -13.63 -17.61
C ALA A 257 3.83 -13.73 -16.48
N ALA A 258 2.98 -12.72 -16.29
CA ALA A 258 1.88 -12.75 -15.32
C ALA A 258 0.90 -13.88 -15.61
N GLU A 259 0.50 -14.01 -16.87
CA GLU A 259 -0.39 -15.08 -17.35
C GLU A 259 0.20 -16.47 -17.11
N TYR A 260 1.47 -16.65 -17.42
CA TYR A 260 2.17 -17.92 -17.18
C TYR A 260 2.18 -18.24 -15.68
N ALA A 261 2.58 -17.29 -14.84
CA ALA A 261 2.62 -17.47 -13.38
C ALA A 261 1.23 -17.81 -12.80
N ALA A 262 0.17 -17.15 -13.27
CA ALA A 262 -1.20 -17.42 -12.86
C ALA A 262 -1.67 -18.83 -13.23
N LYS A 263 -1.33 -19.31 -14.44
CA LYS A 263 -1.65 -20.68 -14.87
C LYS A 263 -0.93 -21.72 -14.03
N THR A 264 0.37 -21.54 -13.79
CA THR A 264 1.18 -22.51 -13.03
C THR A 264 0.74 -22.66 -11.57
N GLU A 265 0.23 -21.59 -10.94
CA GLU A 265 -0.32 -21.67 -9.58
C GLU A 265 -1.64 -22.46 -9.53
N THR A 266 -2.43 -22.41 -10.60
CA THR A 266 -3.70 -23.15 -10.69
C THR A 266 -3.47 -24.64 -10.97
N GLU A 267 -2.35 -24.99 -11.61
CA GLU A 267 -2.00 -26.36 -11.98
C GLU A 267 -1.19 -27.12 -10.93
N GLN A 268 -0.62 -26.46 -9.91
CA GLN A 268 0.02 -27.14 -8.78
C GLN A 268 -1.04 -27.59 -7.77
N PRO A 269 -1.31 -28.91 -7.61
CA PRO A 269 -2.12 -29.38 -6.49
C PRO A 269 -1.37 -29.03 -5.21
N ALA A 270 -2.10 -28.53 -4.20
CA ALA A 270 -1.57 -28.31 -2.86
C ALA A 270 -0.73 -29.52 -2.44
N ALA A 271 0.58 -29.34 -2.30
CA ALA A 271 1.49 -30.41 -1.95
C ALA A 271 0.96 -31.15 -0.71
N GLU A 272 0.64 -32.43 -0.89
CA GLU A 272 0.24 -33.33 0.19
C GLU A 272 1.27 -33.24 1.31
N THR A 273 0.84 -32.73 2.46
CA THR A 273 1.61 -32.83 3.69
C THR A 273 1.84 -34.33 3.96
N PRO A 274 3.07 -34.81 4.15
CA PRO A 274 3.29 -36.22 4.44
C PRO A 274 2.59 -36.56 5.74
N ARG A 275 1.49 -37.33 5.67
CA ARG A 275 0.91 -37.95 6.86
C ARG A 275 1.99 -38.86 7.44
N THR A 276 2.54 -38.46 8.57
CA THR A 276 3.43 -39.29 9.37
C THR A 276 2.65 -40.53 9.80
N SER A 277 2.85 -41.64 9.09
CA SER A 277 2.39 -42.95 9.53
C SER A 277 3.17 -43.31 10.79
N ARG A 278 2.58 -43.06 11.95
CA ARG A 278 3.04 -43.59 13.23
C ARG A 278 2.75 -45.10 13.22
N THR A 279 3.63 -45.88 12.61
CA THR A 279 3.68 -47.33 12.84
C THR A 279 4.25 -47.56 14.23
N GLY A 280 3.36 -47.88 15.16
CA GLY A 280 3.74 -48.42 16.46
C GLY A 280 4.36 -49.82 16.29
N ARG A 281 5.47 -50.04 16.98
CA ARG A 281 5.86 -51.33 17.49
C ARG A 281 6.54 -51.11 18.84
#